data_AF-A0A2D4SCT9-F1
#
_entry.id   AF-A0A2D4SCT9-F1
#
_cell.length_a   1.000
_cell.length_b   1.000
_cell.length_c   1.000
_cell.angle_alpha   90.00
_cell.angle_beta   90.00
_cell.angle_gamma   90.00
#
_symmetry.space_group_name_H-M   'P 1'
#
loop_
_entity.id
_entity.type
_entity.pdbx_description
1 polymer ?
#
loop_
_entity_poly.entity_id
_entity_poly.type
_entity_poly.pdbx_seq_one_letter_code
_entity_poly.pdbx_strand_id
1 'polypeptide(L)'
;MVWLLLVPLAVALLAVAVVLYRRWQHVEAELERLSRELQTADGTTREWVKGQGDMILTVEVLNPIELARQNSRIGSQLASVAPRLVRRRVYERVADELAAELADRGVEADVKVQRLPERASR
;
A
#
# COMPACT_ATOMS: atom_id res chain seq x y z
N MET A 1 -20.69 -50.27 28.95
CA MET A 1 -20.55 -48.99 29.70
C MET A 1 -19.65 -47.97 28.98
N VAL A 2 -18.49 -48.36 28.44
CA VAL A 2 -17.53 -47.46 27.74
C VAL A 2 -18.12 -46.79 26.48
N TRP A 3 -19.00 -47.46 25.74
CA TRP A 3 -19.60 -46.94 24.50
C TRP A 3 -20.51 -45.71 24.70
N LEU A 4 -21.16 -45.60 25.88
CA LEU A 4 -22.04 -44.45 26.20
C LEU A 4 -21.27 -43.15 26.42
N LEU A 5 -19.96 -43.23 26.73
CA LEU A 5 -19.09 -42.06 26.89
C LEU A 5 -18.34 -41.71 25.60
N LEU A 6 -18.07 -42.69 24.74
CA LEU A 6 -17.35 -42.47 23.48
C LEU A 6 -18.16 -41.68 22.44
N VAL A 7 -19.47 -41.95 22.35
CA VAL A 7 -20.35 -41.24 21.40
C VAL A 7 -20.42 -39.74 21.67
N PRO A 8 -20.72 -39.24 22.89
CA PRO A 8 -20.75 -37.81 23.15
C PRO A 8 -19.37 -37.15 23.01
N LEU A 9 -18.29 -37.86 23.37
CA LEU A 9 -16.92 -37.37 23.19
C LEU A 9 -16.58 -37.19 21.70
N ALA A 10 -16.96 -38.16 20.87
CA ALA A 10 -16.77 -38.09 19.42
C ALA A 10 -17.58 -36.94 18.81
N VAL A 11 -18.83 -36.73 19.23
CA VAL A 11 -19.67 -35.61 18.78
C VAL A 11 -19.08 -34.27 19.21
N ALA A 12 -18.57 -34.16 20.43
CA ALA A 12 -17.91 -32.94 20.92
C ALA A 12 -16.62 -32.63 20.12
N LEU A 13 -15.80 -33.64 19.85
CA LEU A 13 -14.61 -33.49 19.00
C LEU A 13 -14.96 -33.04 17.58
N LEU A 14 -16.01 -33.61 17.01
CA LEU A 14 -16.48 -33.27 15.66
C LEU A 14 -17.02 -31.84 15.61
N ALA A 15 -17.75 -31.40 16.65
CA ALA A 15 -18.22 -30.03 16.78
C ALA A 15 -17.04 -29.04 16.90
N VAL A 16 -16.02 -29.35 17.70
CA VAL A 16 -14.81 -28.52 17.84
C VAL A 16 -14.05 -28.43 16.51
N ALA A 17 -13.89 -29.56 15.80
CA ALA A 17 -13.24 -29.60 14.50
C ALA A 17 -13.97 -28.72 13.46
N VAL A 18 -15.31 -28.79 13.43
CA VAL A 18 -16.13 -27.95 12.54
C VAL A 18 -16.00 -26.46 12.88
N VAL A 19 -15.98 -26.10 14.16
CA VAL A 19 -15.79 -24.70 14.59
C VAL A 19 -14.40 -24.19 14.20
N LEU A 20 -13.35 -24.99 14.41
CA LEU A 20 -12.00 -24.65 13.97
C LEU A 20 -11.96 -24.46 12.46
N TYR A 21 -12.52 -25.39 11.69
CA TYR A 21 -12.53 -25.32 10.23
C TYR A 21 -13.25 -24.07 9.72
N ARG A 22 -14.37 -23.69 10.35
CA ARG A 22 -15.08 -22.45 10.02
C ARG A 22 -14.24 -21.21 10.32
N ARG A 23 -13.50 -21.19 11.44
CA ARG A 23 -12.61 -20.06 11.75
C ARG A 23 -11.49 -19.94 10.73
N TRP A 24 -10.92 -21.05 10.28
CA TRP A 24 -9.91 -21.07 9.24
C TRP A 24 -10.45 -20.53 7.92
N GLN A 25 -11.63 -20.98 7.51
CA GLN A 25 -12.27 -20.49 6.29
C GLN A 25 -12.57 -18.98 6.32
N HIS A 26 -12.94 -18.43 7.48
CA HIS A 26 -13.12 -16.99 7.61
C HIS A 26 -11.81 -16.21 7.42
N VAL A 27 -10.71 -16.71 7.98
CA VAL A 27 -9.38 -16.09 7.83
C VAL A 27 -8.89 -16.18 6.38
N GLU A 28 -9.08 -17.33 5.72
CA GLU A 28 -8.72 -17.54 4.31
C GLU A 28 -9.52 -16.60 3.39
N ALA A 29 -10.83 -16.48 3.62
CA ALA A 29 -11.70 -15.62 2.82
C ALA A 29 -11.34 -14.13 2.98
N GLU A 30 -10.91 -13.72 4.17
CA GLU A 30 -10.44 -12.36 4.43
C GLU A 30 -9.08 -12.11 3.74
N LEU A 31 -8.16 -13.08 3.81
CA LEU A 31 -6.91 -13.04 3.04
C LEU A 31 -7.13 -12.95 1.54
N GLU A 32 -8.07 -13.72 0.98
CA GLU A 32 -8.39 -13.67 -0.44
C GLU A 32 -9.04 -12.35 -0.86
N ARG A 33 -9.82 -11.71 0.04
CA ARG A 33 -10.41 -10.38 -0.21
C ARG A 33 -9.33 -9.31 -0.20
N LEU A 34 -8.47 -9.28 0.82
CA LEU A 34 -7.34 -8.36 0.90
C LEU A 34 -6.38 -8.58 -0.28
N SER A 35 -6.09 -9.83 -0.64
CA SER A 35 -5.26 -10.17 -1.80
C SER A 35 -5.87 -9.67 -3.11
N ARG A 36 -7.18 -9.81 -3.31
CA ARG A 36 -7.88 -9.26 -4.48
C ARG A 36 -7.86 -7.74 -4.51
N GLU A 37 -8.13 -7.08 -3.39
CA GLU A 37 -8.06 -5.61 -3.29
C GLU A 37 -6.65 -5.11 -3.61
N LEU A 38 -5.61 -5.77 -3.07
CA LEU A 38 -4.21 -5.46 -3.38
C LEU A 38 -3.89 -5.70 -4.85
N GLN A 39 -4.35 -6.82 -5.46
CA GLN A 39 -4.14 -7.11 -6.88
C GLN A 39 -4.84 -6.11 -7.81
N THR A 40 -6.03 -5.63 -7.44
CA THR A 40 -6.71 -4.57 -8.21
C THR A 40 -6.01 -3.22 -8.07
N ALA A 41 -5.45 -2.92 -6.90
CA ALA A 41 -4.64 -1.72 -6.70
C ALA A 41 -3.32 -1.79 -7.52
N ASP A 42 -2.72 -2.98 -7.62
CA ASP A 42 -1.46 -3.25 -8.34
C ASP A 42 -1.64 -3.33 -9.87
N GLY A 43 -2.88 -3.52 -10.35
CA GLY A 43 -3.22 -3.52 -11.78
C GLY A 43 -2.84 -2.20 -12.48
N THR A 44 -3.05 -1.07 -11.80
CA THR A 44 -2.67 0.27 -12.27
C THR A 44 -1.15 0.39 -12.49
N THR A 45 -0.36 -0.23 -11.61
CA THR A 45 1.12 -0.25 -11.69
C THR A 45 1.59 -1.10 -12.87
N ARG A 46 0.94 -2.25 -13.13
CA ARG A 46 1.32 -3.17 -14.21
C ARG A 46 0.90 -2.69 -15.60
N GLU A 47 -0.17 -1.92 -15.72
CA GLU A 47 -0.56 -1.31 -17.00
C GLU A 47 0.44 -0.25 -17.47
N TRP A 48 0.98 0.56 -16.56
CA TRP A 48 2.03 1.55 -16.88
C TRP A 48 3.32 0.93 -17.44
N VAL A 49 3.70 -0.25 -16.94
CA VAL A 49 4.94 -0.95 -17.37
C VAL A 49 4.72 -1.79 -18.63
N LYS A 50 3.46 -2.13 -18.98
CA LYS A 50 3.14 -2.94 -20.17
C LYS A 50 2.96 -2.14 -21.45
N GLY A 51 2.90 -0.81 -21.38
CA GLY A 51 2.97 0.06 -22.56
C GLY A 51 4.40 0.13 -23.08
N GLN A 52 4.71 -0.69 -24.09
CA GLN A 52 5.83 -0.56 -25.03
C GLN A 52 7.08 0.21 -24.56
N GLY A 53 8.10 -0.47 -24.00
CA GLY A 53 9.51 -0.08 -24.15
C GLY A 53 9.97 1.33 -23.74
N ASP A 54 9.12 2.15 -23.14
CA ASP A 54 9.43 3.54 -22.84
C ASP A 54 10.16 3.64 -21.49
N MET A 55 11.25 4.40 -21.46
CA MET A 55 12.07 4.59 -20.26
C MET A 55 11.26 5.34 -19.20
N ILE A 56 11.12 4.75 -18.01
CA ILE A 56 10.43 5.38 -16.87
C ILE A 56 11.46 6.02 -15.93
N LEU A 57 11.36 7.35 -15.73
CA LEU A 57 12.13 8.06 -14.73
C LEU A 57 11.41 7.99 -13.38
N THR A 58 12.03 7.38 -12.37
CA THR A 58 11.52 7.34 -10.99
C THR A 58 12.35 8.29 -10.12
N VAL A 59 11.67 9.16 -9.38
CA VAL A 59 12.31 10.10 -8.44
C VAL A 59 11.87 9.76 -7.02
N GLU A 60 12.83 9.47 -6.15
CA GLU A 60 12.60 9.23 -4.73
C GLU A 60 13.09 10.43 -3.90
N VAL A 61 12.20 10.98 -3.07
CA VAL A 61 12.56 12.01 -2.10
C VAL A 61 13.05 11.32 -0.82
N LEU A 62 14.36 11.35 -0.59
CA LEU A 62 15.00 10.68 0.55
C LEU A 62 14.62 11.29 1.91
N ASN A 63 14.47 12.63 1.96
CA ASN A 63 14.23 13.36 3.21
C ASN A 63 13.03 14.33 3.11
N PRO A 64 11.80 13.82 2.95
CA PRO A 64 10.64 14.68 2.67
C PRO A 64 10.29 15.62 3.84
N ILE A 65 10.55 15.21 5.08
CA ILE A 65 10.24 16.02 6.27
C ILE A 65 11.21 17.19 6.41
N GLU A 66 12.50 16.96 6.18
CA GLU A 66 13.50 18.04 6.21
C GLU A 66 13.26 19.03 5.08
N LEU A 67 12.96 18.53 3.88
CA LEU A 67 12.61 19.36 2.73
C LEU A 67 11.41 20.27 3.01
N ALA A 68 10.38 19.76 3.71
CA ALA A 68 9.22 20.54 4.13
C ALA A 68 9.59 21.66 5.13
N ARG A 69 10.53 21.39 6.05
CA ARG A 69 10.97 22.37 7.06
C ARG A 69 11.73 23.53 6.43
N GLN A 70 12.51 23.26 5.39
CA GLN A 70 13.32 24.28 4.71
C GLN A 70 12.49 25.15 3.75
N ASN A 71 11.51 24.56 3.05
CA ASN A 71 10.78 25.24 1.97
C ASN A 71 9.35 25.68 2.32
N SER A 72 8.80 25.33 3.50
CA SER A 72 7.40 25.63 3.81
C SER A 72 7.19 26.32 5.15
N ARG A 73 6.65 27.56 5.10
CA ARG A 73 6.03 28.24 6.25
C ARG A 73 4.86 27.43 6.87
N ILE A 74 4.27 26.51 6.09
CA ILE A 74 3.17 25.62 6.49
C ILE A 74 3.71 24.34 7.17
N GLY A 75 4.97 23.97 6.90
CA GLY A 75 5.60 22.74 7.39
C GLY A 75 5.94 22.76 8.89
N SER A 76 6.26 23.92 9.48
CA SER A 76 6.68 23.98 10.89
C SER A 76 5.58 23.62 11.88
N GLN A 77 4.31 23.91 11.58
CA GLN A 77 3.19 23.69 12.51
C GLN A 77 2.46 22.36 12.27
N LEU A 78 2.46 21.84 11.04
CA LEU A 78 1.80 20.58 10.68
C LEU A 78 2.73 19.35 10.76
N ALA A 79 4.06 19.54 10.71
CA ALA A 79 5.02 18.44 10.83
C ALA A 79 4.98 17.74 12.20
N SER A 80 4.58 18.46 13.27
CA SER A 80 4.42 17.89 14.61
C SER A 80 3.11 17.12 14.79
N VAL A 81 2.07 17.41 13.99
CA VAL A 81 0.71 16.87 14.20
C VAL A 81 0.38 15.73 13.24
N ALA A 82 0.83 15.80 11.97
CA ALA A 82 0.48 14.78 10.97
C ALA A 82 1.60 14.53 9.94
N PRO A 83 2.62 13.71 10.29
CA PRO A 83 3.77 13.44 9.42
C PRO A 83 3.38 12.85 8.05
N ARG A 84 2.32 12.04 8.01
CA ARG A 84 1.83 11.40 6.77
C ARG A 84 1.30 12.42 5.75
N LEU A 85 0.61 13.46 6.23
CA LEU A 85 0.08 14.52 5.37
C LEU A 85 1.20 15.40 4.82
N VAL A 86 2.19 15.72 5.64
CA VAL A 86 3.37 16.49 5.21
C VAL A 86 4.11 15.75 4.10
N ARG A 87 4.36 14.44 4.25
CA ARG A 87 5.01 13.65 3.20
C ARG A 87 4.27 13.78 1.87
N ARG A 88 2.95 13.51 1.85
CA ARG A 88 2.14 13.60 0.63
C ARG A 88 2.22 14.99 -0.02
N ARG A 89 2.09 16.05 0.78
CA ARG A 89 2.15 17.44 0.30
C ARG A 89 3.49 17.78 -0.34
N VAL A 90 4.58 17.25 0.22
CA VAL A 90 5.93 17.43 -0.33
C VAL A 90 6.06 16.74 -1.67
N TYR A 91 5.60 15.49 -1.81
CA TYR A 91 5.64 14.80 -3.10
C TYR A 91 4.79 15.49 -4.16
N GLU A 92 3.57 15.94 -3.81
CA GLU A 92 2.73 16.75 -4.72
C GLU A 92 3.47 18.00 -5.17
N ARG A 93 4.09 18.73 -4.24
CA ARG A 93 4.81 19.96 -4.55
C ARG A 93 6.03 19.73 -5.45
N VAL A 94 6.83 18.70 -5.16
CA VAL A 94 7.99 18.32 -5.96
C VAL A 94 7.57 17.89 -7.36
N ALA A 95 6.46 17.16 -7.48
CA ALA A 95 5.90 16.78 -8.77
C ALA A 95 5.48 18.00 -9.60
N ASP A 96 4.79 18.96 -8.99
CA ASP A 96 4.37 20.21 -9.65
C ASP A 96 5.59 21.03 -10.12
N GLU A 97 6.60 21.18 -9.28
CA GLU A 97 7.83 21.92 -9.61
C GLU A 97 8.60 21.25 -10.74
N LEU A 98 8.73 19.92 -10.70
CA LEU A 98 9.40 19.16 -11.74
C LEU A 98 8.62 19.23 -13.07
N ALA A 99 7.30 19.13 -13.04
CA ALA A 99 6.47 19.28 -14.23
C ALA A 99 6.63 20.67 -14.86
N ALA A 100 6.67 21.72 -14.04
CA ALA A 100 6.89 23.08 -14.50
C ALA A 100 8.28 23.28 -15.12
N GLU A 101 9.35 22.76 -14.48
CA GLU A 101 10.71 22.84 -15.02
C GLU A 101 10.88 22.05 -16.32
N LEU A 102 10.23 20.88 -16.44
CA LEU A 102 10.26 20.08 -17.67
C LEU A 102 9.51 20.80 -18.79
N ALA A 103 8.35 21.39 -18.50
CA ALA A 103 7.59 22.19 -19.46
C ALA A 103 8.38 23.42 -19.94
N ASP A 104 9.08 24.12 -19.04
CA ASP A 104 9.94 25.27 -19.39
C ASP A 104 11.08 24.90 -20.34
N ARG A 105 11.56 23.65 -20.24
CA ARG A 105 12.56 23.07 -21.16
C ARG A 105 11.96 22.47 -22.43
N GLY A 106 10.65 22.60 -22.64
CA GLY A 106 9.92 22.07 -23.80
C GLY A 106 9.72 20.55 -23.76
N VAL A 107 9.81 19.92 -22.59
CA VAL A 107 9.55 18.48 -22.41
C VAL A 107 8.11 18.27 -21.96
N GLU A 108 7.34 17.54 -22.75
CA GLU A 108 5.98 17.12 -22.40
C GLU A 108 6.05 15.90 -21.47
N ALA A 109 5.75 16.12 -20.18
CA ALA A 109 5.87 15.09 -19.14
C ALA A 109 4.58 14.97 -18.32
N ASP A 110 4.05 13.74 -18.21
CA ASP A 110 2.96 13.39 -17.30
C ASP A 110 3.53 12.96 -15.94
N VAL A 111 3.55 13.88 -14.97
CA VAL A 111 4.11 13.63 -13.64
C VAL A 111 3.01 13.17 -12.69
N LYS A 112 3.11 11.92 -12.21
CA LYS A 112 2.14 11.33 -11.27
C LYS A 112 2.82 10.84 -10.00
N VAL A 113 2.26 11.22 -8.84
CA VAL A 113 2.71 10.72 -7.54
C VAL A 113 2.04 9.37 -7.25
N GLN A 114 2.83 8.30 -7.27
CA GLN A 114 2.38 6.96 -6.88
C GLN A 114 3.07 6.49 -5.59
N ARG A 115 2.34 5.75 -4.75
CA ARG A 115 2.90 5.07 -3.59
C ARG A 115 3.44 3.72 -4.06
N LEU A 116 4.77 3.56 -4.05
CA LEU A 116 5.35 2.24 -4.27
C LEU A 116 5.13 1.36 -3.02
N PRO A 117 4.85 0.06 -3.19
CA PRO A 117 4.89 -0.88 -2.09
C PRO A 117 6.30 -0.92 -1.49
N GLU A 118 6.36 -1.00 -0.17
CA GLU A 118 7.60 -1.02 0.62
C GLU A 118 8.52 -2.11 0.06
N ARG A 119 9.64 -1.72 -0.55
CA ARG A 119 10.64 -2.70 -1.02
C ARG A 119 11.18 -3.40 0.22
N ALA A 120 10.87 -4.68 0.37
CA ALA A 120 11.50 -5.53 1.36
C ALA A 120 13.01 -5.39 1.18
N SER A 121 13.66 -4.75 2.15
CA SER A 121 15.10 -4.56 2.19
C SER A 121 15.76 -5.93 2.14
N ARG A 122 16.53 -6.20 1.08
CA ARG A 122 17.52 -7.27 1.08
C ARG A 122 18.77 -6.81 1.83
#